data_AF-M3G6R9-F1
#
_entry.id   AF-M3G6R9-F1
#
_cell.length_a   1.000
_cell.length_b   1.000
_cell.length_c   1.000
_cell.angle_alpha   90.00
_cell.angle_beta   90.00
_cell.angle_gamma   90.00
#
_symmetry.space_group_name_H-M   'P 1'
#
loop_
_entity.id
_entity.type
_entity.pdbx_description
1 polymer ?
#
loop_
_entity_poly.entity_id
_entity_poly.type
_entity_poly.pdbx_seq_one_letter_code
_entity_poly.pdbx_strand_id
1 'polypeptide(L)'
;MVFDSHGNLLVCVEEVGIVKIRKDGSQKTIISKLPDGSPLRFPHGIDISKDGKIYFTVSSQSYSLQESFLEELFSRPNGMIVTADKNLTLEILNQDLYYPTGIALSSNEEFLLVSEPFRHRISSIPIFGSQRGTEKFFLTNIPGIPALISGNGGFFWVGIPYHRNEILDKTQEYPEIKNLLTGLPVFLFGKNIPRGLVFALNDFGDITANYQDFSDSSVAGITAVLNHAGNIYLVSSTIGKIAKMKPIIEEIQFF
;
A
#
# COMPACT_ATOMS: atom_id res chain seq x y z
N MET A 1 -4.55 8.19 -1.64
CA MET A 1 -5.41 9.27 -2.19
C MET A 1 -5.22 9.34 -3.69
N VAL A 2 -6.24 9.77 -4.44
CA VAL A 2 -6.22 9.80 -5.91
C VAL A 2 -7.22 10.83 -6.45
N PHE A 3 -6.94 11.43 -7.61
CA PHE A 3 -7.87 12.37 -8.25
C PHE A 3 -8.83 11.65 -9.20
N ASP A 4 -10.11 12.03 -9.16
CA ASP A 4 -11.09 11.60 -10.17
C ASP A 4 -11.00 12.45 -11.45
N SER A 5 -11.70 12.02 -12.51
CA SER A 5 -11.73 12.71 -13.81
C SER A 5 -12.31 14.13 -13.77
N HIS A 6 -13.00 14.51 -12.69
CA HIS A 6 -13.54 15.84 -12.48
C HIS A 6 -12.58 16.72 -11.65
N GLY A 7 -11.43 16.18 -11.25
CA GLY A 7 -10.42 16.83 -10.42
C GLY A 7 -10.83 16.95 -8.95
N ASN A 8 -11.72 16.08 -8.46
CA ASN A 8 -11.95 15.92 -7.02
C ASN A 8 -10.92 14.94 -6.45
N LEU A 9 -10.49 15.16 -5.22
CA LEU A 9 -9.57 14.26 -4.52
C LEU A 9 -10.38 13.23 -3.71
N LEU A 10 -10.10 11.95 -3.90
CA LEU A 10 -10.59 10.87 -3.05
C LEU A 10 -9.50 10.47 -2.05
N VAL A 11 -9.87 10.44 -0.77
CA VAL A 11 -8.96 10.20 0.35
C VAL A 11 -9.50 9.05 1.20
N CYS A 12 -8.64 8.09 1.50
CA CYS A 12 -8.91 7.10 2.52
C CYS A 12 -8.67 7.72 3.89
N VAL A 13 -9.68 7.69 4.75
CA VAL A 13 -9.61 8.22 6.11
C VAL A 13 -10.03 7.11 7.07
N GLU A 14 -9.13 6.74 7.97
CA GLU A 14 -9.37 5.73 8.99
C GLU A 14 -10.56 6.13 9.90
N GLU A 15 -11.38 5.15 10.27
CA GLU A 15 -12.64 5.25 11.03
C GLU A 15 -13.72 6.17 10.41
N VAL A 16 -13.49 6.69 9.19
CA VAL A 16 -14.43 7.57 8.48
C VAL A 16 -14.87 6.96 7.15
N GLY A 17 -13.93 6.39 6.37
CA GLY A 17 -14.17 5.80 5.07
C GLY A 17 -13.50 6.56 3.92
N ILE A 18 -14.12 6.56 2.73
CA ILE A 18 -13.64 7.31 1.57
C ILE A 18 -14.28 8.69 1.54
N VAL A 19 -13.46 9.73 1.62
CA VAL A 19 -13.87 11.13 1.59
C VAL A 19 -13.55 11.73 0.22
N LYS A 20 -14.55 12.33 -0.42
CA LYS A 20 -14.40 13.16 -1.62
C LYS A 20 -14.21 14.62 -1.20
N ILE A 21 -13.14 15.23 -1.68
CA ILE A 21 -12.82 16.65 -1.51
C ILE A 21 -12.89 17.33 -2.87
N ARG A 22 -13.72 18.35 -3.00
CA ARG A 22 -13.86 19.14 -4.23
C ARG A 22 -12.81 20.25 -4.30
N LYS A 23 -12.66 20.86 -5.49
CA LYS A 23 -11.73 21.98 -5.73
C LYS A 23 -12.01 23.21 -4.85
N ASP A 24 -13.24 23.40 -4.42
CA ASP A 24 -13.64 24.48 -3.49
C ASP A 24 -13.34 24.16 -2.01
N GLY A 25 -12.74 22.99 -1.73
CA GLY A 25 -12.43 22.52 -0.39
C GLY A 25 -13.60 21.84 0.33
N SER A 26 -14.80 21.77 -0.27
CA SER A 26 -15.93 21.06 0.32
C SER A 26 -15.66 19.55 0.40
N GLN A 27 -16.04 18.93 1.52
CA GLN A 27 -15.75 17.53 1.82
C GLN A 27 -17.04 16.75 2.01
N LYS A 28 -17.06 15.51 1.52
CA LYS A 28 -18.18 14.59 1.71
C LYS A 28 -17.67 13.16 1.80
N THR A 29 -18.03 12.46 2.86
CA THR A 29 -17.86 11.00 2.92
C THR A 29 -18.79 10.34 1.90
N ILE A 30 -18.22 9.62 0.95
CA ILE A 30 -18.96 8.95 -0.14
C ILE A 30 -19.11 7.45 0.12
N ILE A 31 -18.21 6.84 0.90
CA ILE A 31 -18.27 5.44 1.29
C ILE A 31 -17.87 5.36 2.76
N SER A 32 -18.71 4.76 3.61
CA SER A 32 -18.44 4.60 5.06
C SER A 32 -18.78 3.19 5.57
N LYS A 33 -19.23 2.30 4.69
CA LYS A 33 -19.62 0.93 5.02
C LYS A 33 -19.09 -0.05 3.98
N LEU A 34 -18.94 -1.29 4.37
CA LEU A 34 -18.67 -2.43 3.50
C LEU A 34 -19.97 -2.97 2.87
N PRO A 35 -19.89 -3.87 1.86
CA PRO A 35 -21.07 -4.42 1.19
C PRO A 35 -22.08 -5.11 2.12
N ASP A 36 -21.62 -5.69 3.23
CA ASP A 36 -22.46 -6.33 4.26
C ASP A 36 -23.09 -5.32 5.24
N GLY A 37 -22.80 -4.02 5.08
CA GLY A 37 -23.31 -2.94 5.93
C GLY A 37 -22.48 -2.66 7.17
N SER A 38 -21.41 -3.42 7.43
CA SER A 38 -20.47 -3.15 8.52
C SER A 38 -19.66 -1.86 8.27
N PRO A 39 -19.12 -1.19 9.30
CA PRO A 39 -18.34 0.04 9.11
C PRO A 39 -17.06 -0.16 8.29
N LEU A 40 -16.77 0.77 7.38
CA LEU A 40 -15.48 0.82 6.69
C LEU A 40 -14.44 1.46 7.62
N ARG A 41 -13.73 0.63 8.39
CA ARG A 41 -12.80 1.08 9.43
C ARG A 41 -11.46 1.56 8.90
N PHE A 42 -10.76 0.74 8.10
CA PHE A 42 -9.37 1.06 7.75
C PHE A 42 -9.11 1.01 6.23
N PRO A 43 -9.73 1.91 5.44
CA PRO A 43 -9.33 2.09 4.05
C PRO A 43 -7.91 2.70 4.00
N HIS A 44 -7.06 2.26 3.09
CA HIS A 44 -5.65 2.68 3.09
C HIS A 44 -5.16 3.14 1.71
N GLY A 45 -5.09 2.23 0.75
CA GLY A 45 -4.77 2.51 -0.64
C GLY A 45 -6.04 2.72 -1.45
N ILE A 46 -5.97 3.58 -2.48
CA ILE A 46 -7.07 3.83 -3.40
C ILE A 46 -6.53 4.16 -4.78
N ASP A 47 -7.19 3.63 -5.81
CA ASP A 47 -6.97 3.95 -7.21
C ASP A 47 -8.31 4.00 -7.97
N ILE A 48 -8.33 4.62 -9.15
CA ILE A 48 -9.52 4.79 -9.98
C ILE A 48 -9.21 4.39 -11.41
N SER A 49 -10.03 3.52 -11.98
CA SER A 49 -9.91 3.16 -13.40
C SER A 49 -10.34 4.30 -14.32
N LYS A 50 -9.95 4.21 -15.60
CA LYS A 50 -10.30 5.17 -16.65
C LYS A 50 -11.80 5.35 -16.80
N ASP A 51 -12.57 4.28 -16.57
CA ASP A 51 -14.03 4.33 -16.62
C ASP A 51 -14.64 4.91 -15.34
N GLY A 52 -13.87 5.12 -14.26
CA GLY A 52 -14.30 5.74 -13.01
C GLY A 52 -14.70 4.78 -11.89
N LYS A 53 -14.43 3.47 -12.06
CA LYS A 53 -14.59 2.49 -10.96
C LYS A 53 -13.47 2.69 -9.94
N ILE A 54 -13.83 2.71 -8.66
CA ILE A 54 -12.91 2.93 -7.55
C ILE A 54 -12.44 1.56 -7.04
N TYR A 55 -11.15 1.42 -6.77
CA TYR A 55 -10.54 0.26 -6.13
C TYR A 55 -9.82 0.73 -4.87
N PHE A 56 -10.06 0.08 -3.74
CA PHE A 56 -9.38 0.45 -2.50
C PHE A 56 -9.12 -0.77 -1.62
N THR A 57 -8.03 -0.69 -0.87
CA THR A 57 -7.69 -1.69 0.14
C THR A 57 -8.36 -1.34 1.46
N VAL A 58 -8.73 -2.38 2.20
CA VAL A 58 -9.10 -2.30 3.61
C VAL A 58 -8.05 -3.11 4.37
N SER A 59 -7.16 -2.41 5.08
CA SER A 59 -5.99 -3.05 5.71
C SER A 59 -6.38 -3.96 6.86
N SER A 60 -7.33 -3.53 7.69
CA SER A 60 -7.82 -4.32 8.82
C SER A 60 -9.29 -4.04 9.09
N GLN A 61 -9.99 -5.08 9.55
CA GLN A 61 -11.33 -4.96 10.15
C GLN A 61 -11.27 -4.93 11.68
N SER A 62 -10.15 -5.36 12.26
CA SER A 62 -10.02 -5.59 13.71
C SER A 62 -9.24 -4.49 14.41
N TYR A 63 -8.15 -4.01 13.80
CA TYR A 63 -7.16 -3.15 14.44
C TYR A 63 -7.02 -1.81 13.72
N SER A 64 -6.78 -0.77 14.49
CA SER A 64 -6.44 0.57 14.00
C SER A 64 -4.98 0.69 13.54
N LEU A 65 -4.59 1.84 12.98
CA LEU A 65 -3.21 2.17 12.64
C LEU A 65 -2.31 2.14 13.87
N GLN A 66 -2.79 2.63 15.02
CA GLN A 66 -2.06 2.60 16.28
C GLN A 66 -1.83 1.16 16.77
N GLU A 67 -2.70 0.24 16.38
CA GLU A 67 -2.65 -1.18 16.70
C GLU A 67 -2.05 -2.02 15.55
N SER A 68 -1.51 -1.40 14.50
CA SER A 68 -0.97 -2.11 13.32
C SER A 68 0.13 -3.13 13.65
N PHE A 69 0.83 -2.96 14.77
CA PHE A 69 1.78 -3.96 15.25
C PHE A 69 1.10 -5.32 15.57
N LEU A 70 -0.18 -5.32 15.96
CA LEU A 70 -0.95 -6.54 16.19
C LEU A 70 -1.25 -7.27 14.88
N GLU A 71 -1.46 -6.53 13.78
CA GLU A 71 -1.60 -7.13 12.44
C GLU A 71 -0.31 -7.81 12.00
N GLU A 72 0.84 -7.17 12.23
CA GLU A 72 2.15 -7.76 11.96
C GLU A 72 2.40 -8.99 12.83
N LEU A 73 2.11 -8.88 14.13
CA LEU A 73 2.35 -9.94 15.09
C LEU A 73 1.45 -11.14 14.84
N PHE A 74 0.12 -10.95 14.77
CA PHE A 74 -0.79 -12.07 14.55
C PHE A 74 -0.71 -12.64 13.14
N SER A 75 -0.38 -11.80 12.14
CA SER A 75 -0.22 -12.19 10.74
C SER A 75 -1.42 -12.99 10.24
N ARG A 76 -2.63 -12.43 10.41
CA ARG A 76 -3.90 -13.04 10.01
C ARG A 76 -4.46 -12.38 8.73
N PRO A 77 -5.15 -13.15 7.87
CA PRO A 77 -5.70 -12.63 6.62
C PRO A 77 -7.03 -11.92 6.87
N ASN A 78 -7.00 -10.69 7.40
CA ASN A 78 -8.21 -9.94 7.76
C ASN A 78 -8.52 -8.76 6.82
N GLY A 79 -7.68 -8.53 5.83
CA GLY A 79 -7.80 -7.45 4.87
C GLY A 79 -8.50 -7.88 3.58
N MET A 80 -8.84 -6.89 2.76
CA MET A 80 -9.54 -7.11 1.49
C MET A 80 -9.30 -5.98 0.49
N ILE A 81 -9.72 -6.22 -0.75
CA ILE A 81 -9.86 -5.20 -1.78
C ILE A 81 -11.34 -5.06 -2.11
N VAL A 82 -11.83 -3.83 -2.07
CA VAL A 82 -13.21 -3.48 -2.37
C VAL A 82 -13.24 -2.59 -3.59
N THR A 83 -14.28 -2.76 -4.41
CA THR A 83 -14.55 -1.91 -5.56
C THR A 83 -15.85 -1.16 -5.39
N ALA A 84 -15.94 0.04 -5.95
CA ALA A 84 -17.16 0.83 -6.02
C ALA A 84 -17.42 1.26 -7.46
N ASP A 85 -18.60 0.96 -7.99
CA ASP A 85 -19.02 1.47 -9.30
C ASP A 85 -19.38 2.97 -9.24
N LYS A 86 -19.82 3.53 -10.37
CA LYS A 86 -20.23 4.95 -10.47
C LYS A 86 -21.40 5.33 -9.58
N ASN A 87 -22.24 4.36 -9.23
CA ASN A 87 -23.39 4.52 -8.34
C ASN A 87 -23.00 4.24 -6.87
N LEU A 88 -21.71 4.02 -6.60
CA LEU A 88 -21.17 3.63 -5.30
C LEU A 88 -21.71 2.28 -4.81
N THR A 89 -22.08 1.39 -5.73
CA THR A 89 -22.39 0.00 -5.42
C THR A 89 -21.08 -0.73 -5.14
N LEU A 90 -20.99 -1.34 -3.96
CA LEU A 90 -19.76 -1.95 -3.46
C LEU A 90 -19.72 -3.45 -3.73
N GLU A 91 -18.53 -3.95 -4.04
CA GLU A 91 -18.26 -5.37 -4.24
C GLU A 91 -16.88 -5.71 -3.66
N ILE A 92 -16.77 -6.84 -2.97
CA ILE A 92 -15.48 -7.35 -2.52
C ILE A 92 -14.82 -8.11 -3.67
N LEU A 93 -13.68 -7.58 -4.15
CA LEU A 93 -12.93 -8.18 -5.26
C LEU A 93 -12.05 -9.33 -4.80
N ASN A 94 -11.40 -9.17 -3.64
CA ASN A 94 -10.50 -10.17 -3.07
C ASN A 94 -10.54 -10.02 -1.54
N GLN A 95 -10.57 -11.16 -0.83
CA GLN A 95 -10.58 -11.26 0.64
C GLN A 95 -9.34 -12.02 1.12
N ASP A 96 -9.19 -12.09 2.44
CA ASP A 96 -8.17 -12.88 3.11
C ASP A 96 -6.74 -12.40 2.80
N LEU A 97 -6.56 -11.07 2.67
CA LEU A 97 -5.24 -10.45 2.51
C LEU A 97 -4.62 -10.11 3.86
N TYR A 98 -3.30 -10.15 3.93
CA TYR A 98 -2.52 -9.81 5.12
C TYR A 98 -2.15 -8.33 5.12
N TYR A 99 -2.99 -7.52 5.76
CA TYR A 99 -2.79 -6.08 5.92
C TYR A 99 -2.50 -5.36 4.58
N PRO A 100 -3.37 -5.47 3.55
CA PRO A 100 -3.13 -4.84 2.26
C PRO A 100 -3.10 -3.32 2.39
N THR A 101 -2.09 -2.66 1.83
CA THR A 101 -1.90 -1.21 1.98
C THR A 101 -1.92 -0.48 0.64
N GLY A 102 -0.85 -0.57 -0.15
CA GLY A 102 -0.74 0.03 -1.47
C GLY A 102 -1.59 -0.70 -2.49
N ILE A 103 -2.14 0.05 -3.45
CA ILE A 103 -2.90 -0.46 -4.58
C ILE A 103 -2.64 0.40 -5.80
N ALA A 104 -2.45 -0.22 -6.96
CA ALA A 104 -2.30 0.49 -8.23
C ALA A 104 -2.79 -0.37 -9.39
N LEU A 105 -3.58 0.22 -10.28
CA LEU A 105 -4.01 -0.41 -11.52
C LEU A 105 -2.85 -0.49 -12.51
N SER A 106 -2.80 -1.60 -13.26
CA SER A 106 -1.97 -1.72 -14.45
C SER A 106 -2.39 -0.74 -15.54
N SER A 107 -1.45 -0.38 -16.42
CA SER A 107 -1.69 0.64 -17.43
C SER A 107 -2.79 0.27 -18.43
N ASN A 108 -2.95 -1.03 -18.68
CA ASN A 108 -4.01 -1.59 -19.52
C ASN A 108 -5.26 -2.02 -18.73
N GLU A 109 -5.26 -1.86 -17.40
CA GLU A 109 -6.37 -2.20 -16.50
C GLU A 109 -6.79 -3.68 -16.58
N GLU A 110 -5.85 -4.60 -16.82
CA GLU A 110 -6.15 -6.04 -16.78
C GLU A 110 -6.01 -6.62 -15.37
N PHE A 111 -5.12 -6.03 -14.57
CA PHE A 111 -4.89 -6.36 -13.18
C PHE A 111 -4.60 -5.11 -12.36
N LEU A 112 -4.59 -5.27 -11.04
CA LEU A 112 -4.00 -4.31 -10.11
C LEU A 112 -2.92 -4.99 -9.27
N LEU A 113 -1.98 -4.20 -8.77
CA LEU A 113 -1.03 -4.63 -7.74
C LEU A 113 -1.55 -4.25 -6.37
N VAL A 114 -1.25 -5.09 -5.38
CA VAL A 114 -1.50 -4.83 -3.95
C VAL A 114 -0.24 -5.18 -3.15
N SER A 115 0.14 -4.34 -2.19
CA SER A 115 1.24 -4.63 -1.26
C SER A 115 0.70 -5.17 0.07
N GLU A 116 1.33 -6.23 0.56
CA GLU A 116 1.10 -6.82 1.89
C GLU A 116 2.38 -6.65 2.72
N PRO A 117 2.49 -5.56 3.49
CA PRO A 117 3.75 -5.13 4.09
C PRO A 117 4.35 -6.18 5.02
N PHE A 118 3.51 -6.81 5.85
CA PHE A 118 3.92 -7.83 6.82
C PHE A 118 4.06 -9.23 6.22
N ARG A 119 3.81 -9.39 4.91
CA ARG A 119 4.16 -10.58 4.13
C ARG A 119 5.34 -10.33 3.18
N HIS A 120 5.91 -9.12 3.21
CA HIS A 120 7.07 -8.74 2.40
C HIS A 120 6.88 -9.06 0.91
N ARG A 121 5.67 -8.80 0.39
CA ARG A 121 5.30 -9.13 -0.98
C ARG A 121 4.36 -8.11 -1.62
N ILE A 122 4.33 -8.19 -2.94
CA ILE A 122 3.35 -7.56 -3.82
C ILE A 122 2.72 -8.66 -4.65
N SER A 123 1.40 -8.60 -4.76
CA SER A 123 0.60 -9.56 -5.53
C SER A 123 -0.17 -8.83 -6.63
N SER A 124 -0.36 -9.49 -7.75
CA SER A 124 -1.24 -9.05 -8.83
C SER A 124 -2.61 -9.72 -8.69
N ILE A 125 -3.66 -8.92 -8.87
CA ILE A 125 -5.06 -9.36 -8.82
C ILE A 125 -5.68 -9.04 -10.18
N PRO A 126 -6.02 -10.05 -11.01
CA PRO A 126 -6.78 -9.83 -12.23
C PRO A 126 -8.13 -9.20 -11.89
N ILE A 127 -8.55 -8.18 -12.64
CA ILE A 127 -9.80 -7.45 -12.35
C ILE A 127 -10.97 -7.83 -13.28
N PHE A 128 -10.70 -8.71 -14.25
CA PHE A 128 -11.67 -9.30 -15.19
C PHE A 128 -11.38 -10.79 -15.46
N GLY A 129 -12.29 -11.45 -16.17
CA GLY A 129 -12.14 -12.85 -16.58
C GLY A 129 -12.43 -13.87 -15.47
N SER A 130 -12.15 -15.14 -15.75
CA SER A 130 -12.43 -16.26 -14.84
C SER A 130 -11.52 -16.29 -13.59
N GLN A 131 -10.37 -15.63 -13.66
CA GLN A 131 -9.39 -15.49 -12.57
C GLN A 131 -9.56 -14.17 -11.82
N ARG A 132 -10.68 -13.47 -12.05
CA ARG A 132 -10.96 -12.18 -11.41
C ARG A 132 -10.93 -12.33 -9.90
N GLY A 133 -10.19 -11.44 -9.25
CA GLY A 133 -10.07 -11.43 -7.79
C GLY A 133 -9.13 -12.49 -7.23
N THR A 134 -8.54 -13.37 -8.06
CA THR A 134 -7.61 -14.40 -7.59
C THR A 134 -6.20 -13.81 -7.44
N GLU A 135 -5.63 -13.93 -6.24
CA GLU A 135 -4.28 -13.46 -5.95
C GLU A 135 -3.22 -14.27 -6.72
N LYS A 136 -2.27 -13.58 -7.35
CA LYS A 136 -1.07 -14.16 -7.93
C LYS A 136 0.15 -13.40 -7.42
N PHE A 137 1.18 -14.10 -6.96
CA PHE A 137 2.41 -13.44 -6.55
C PHE A 137 3.06 -12.71 -7.72
N PHE A 138 3.50 -11.48 -7.46
CA PHE A 138 4.15 -10.63 -8.44
C PHE A 138 5.61 -10.37 -8.06
N LEU A 139 5.85 -9.97 -6.81
CA LEU A 139 7.18 -9.85 -6.22
C LEU A 139 7.14 -10.32 -4.77
N THR A 140 8.01 -11.24 -4.39
CA THR A 140 8.06 -11.81 -3.03
C THR A 140 9.44 -11.62 -2.41
N ASN A 141 9.53 -11.88 -1.10
CA ASN A 141 10.76 -11.79 -0.33
C ASN A 141 11.44 -10.42 -0.41
N ILE A 142 10.64 -9.36 -0.37
CA ILE A 142 11.12 -7.98 -0.40
C ILE A 142 11.95 -7.73 0.88
N PRO A 143 13.16 -7.16 0.79
CA PRO A 143 14.05 -6.92 1.94
C PRO A 143 13.61 -5.69 2.78
N GLY A 144 12.30 -5.59 3.01
CA GLY A 144 11.65 -4.45 3.64
C GLY A 144 10.14 -4.57 3.65
N ILE A 145 9.49 -3.52 4.12
CA ILE A 145 8.04 -3.42 4.28
C ILE A 145 7.47 -2.66 3.07
N PRO A 146 6.89 -3.31 2.04
CA PRO A 146 6.28 -2.60 0.90
C PRO A 146 5.09 -1.76 1.34
N ALA A 147 5.16 -0.44 1.14
CA ALA A 147 4.12 0.52 1.50
C ALA A 147 3.22 0.85 0.30
N LEU A 148 2.88 2.13 0.09
CA LEU A 148 2.01 2.54 -1.02
C LEU A 148 2.68 2.30 -2.38
N ILE A 149 1.85 1.91 -3.34
CA ILE A 149 2.22 1.71 -4.74
C ILE A 149 1.63 2.87 -5.55
N SER A 150 2.40 3.44 -6.47
CA SER A 150 1.86 4.32 -7.50
C SER A 150 2.15 3.77 -8.89
N GLY A 151 1.10 3.69 -9.73
CA GLY A 151 1.22 3.34 -11.13
C GLY A 151 1.44 4.59 -11.99
N ASN A 152 2.41 4.56 -12.91
CA ASN A 152 2.56 5.57 -13.95
C ASN A 152 3.24 4.97 -15.19
N GLY A 153 2.53 4.93 -16.32
CA GLY A 153 3.11 4.67 -17.63
C GLY A 153 3.82 3.32 -17.77
N GLY A 154 3.25 2.25 -17.21
CA GLY A 154 3.81 0.88 -17.24
C GLY A 154 4.79 0.59 -16.11
N PHE A 155 4.98 1.52 -15.19
CA PHE A 155 5.84 1.36 -14.03
C PHE A 155 5.08 1.51 -12.72
N PHE A 156 5.44 0.70 -11.74
CA PHE A 156 4.93 0.75 -10.37
C PHE A 156 6.04 1.16 -9.42
N TRP A 157 5.88 2.31 -8.77
CA TRP A 157 6.81 2.78 -7.75
C TRP A 157 6.35 2.35 -6.37
N VAL A 158 7.27 1.83 -5.57
CA VAL A 158 6.98 1.30 -4.24
C VAL A 158 7.90 1.94 -3.22
N GLY A 159 7.29 2.52 -2.17
CA GLY A 159 8.01 3.00 -1.00
C GLY A 159 8.33 1.87 -0.04
N ILE A 160 9.54 1.86 0.52
CA ILE A 160 9.97 0.90 1.54
C ILE A 160 10.48 1.67 2.77
N PRO A 161 9.62 1.96 3.75
CA PRO A 161 10.01 2.79 4.89
C PRO A 161 11.00 2.11 5.83
N TYR A 162 10.97 0.77 5.93
CA TYR A 162 11.75 0.00 6.90
C TYR A 162 12.27 -1.29 6.27
N HIS A 163 13.41 -1.77 6.79
CA HIS A 163 13.91 -3.11 6.50
C HIS A 163 13.05 -4.18 7.17
N ARG A 164 13.16 -5.39 6.62
CA ARG A 164 12.57 -6.59 7.20
C ARG A 164 13.24 -6.91 8.53
N ASN A 165 12.44 -7.29 9.54
CA ASN A 165 12.94 -7.61 10.87
C ASN A 165 13.02 -9.14 11.06
N GLU A 166 14.23 -9.69 10.97
CA GLU A 166 14.46 -11.13 11.09
C GLU A 166 14.03 -11.73 12.44
N ILE A 167 14.10 -10.95 13.53
CA ILE A 167 13.66 -11.41 14.85
C ILE A 167 12.15 -11.59 14.85
N LEU A 168 11.43 -10.65 14.24
CA LEU A 168 9.99 -10.73 14.12
C LEU A 168 9.54 -11.83 13.17
N ASP A 169 10.27 -12.06 12.07
CA ASP A 169 10.05 -13.20 11.18
C ASP A 169 10.13 -14.52 11.93
N LYS A 170 11.21 -14.74 12.71
CA LYS A 170 11.37 -15.95 13.52
C LYS A 170 10.29 -16.08 14.59
N THR A 171 9.82 -14.96 15.13
CA THR A 171 8.73 -14.95 16.12
C THR A 171 7.41 -15.50 15.54
N GLN A 172 7.21 -15.43 14.23
CA GLN A 172 5.99 -15.96 13.59
C GLN A 172 5.83 -17.48 13.77
N GLU A 173 6.93 -18.21 13.96
CA GLU A 173 6.95 -19.67 14.16
C GLU A 173 6.49 -20.09 15.57
N TYR A 174 6.33 -19.14 16.50
CA TYR A 174 6.03 -19.40 17.91
C TYR A 174 4.74 -18.70 18.37
N PRO A 175 3.56 -19.32 18.18
CA PRO A 175 2.28 -18.72 18.57
C PRO A 175 2.20 -18.27 20.03
N GLU A 176 2.79 -19.03 20.96
CA GLU A 176 2.78 -18.69 22.39
C GLU A 176 3.61 -17.45 22.71
N ILE A 177 4.73 -17.25 22.00
CA ILE A 177 5.53 -16.03 22.14
C ILE A 177 4.72 -14.84 21.62
N LYS A 178 4.04 -14.98 20.48
CA LYS A 178 3.15 -13.93 19.97
C LYS A 178 2.08 -13.54 20.97
N ASN A 179 1.42 -14.52 21.59
CA ASN A 179 0.41 -14.28 22.62
C ASN A 179 1.00 -13.57 23.86
N LEU A 180 2.23 -13.87 24.25
CA LEU A 180 2.90 -13.17 25.34
C LEU A 180 3.21 -11.71 24.96
N LEU A 181 3.69 -11.48 23.74
CA LEU A 181 4.06 -10.15 23.27
C LEU A 181 2.86 -9.20 23.17
N THR A 182 1.65 -9.68 22.91
CA THR A 182 0.45 -8.82 22.81
C THR A 182 0.10 -8.13 24.13
N GLY A 183 0.50 -8.70 25.27
CA GLY A 183 0.29 -8.12 26.60
C GLY A 183 1.39 -7.16 27.04
N LEU A 184 2.48 -7.02 26.28
CA LEU A 184 3.59 -6.15 26.64
C LEU A 184 3.34 -4.70 26.18
N PRO A 185 3.75 -3.70 26.97
CA PRO A 185 3.70 -2.30 26.55
C PRO A 185 4.48 -2.05 25.25
N VAL A 186 3.89 -1.28 24.33
CA VAL A 186 4.43 -1.07 22.97
C VAL A 186 5.86 -0.48 22.98
N PHE A 187 6.22 0.29 24.01
CA PHE A 187 7.55 0.89 24.12
C PHE A 187 8.69 -0.13 24.32
N LEU A 188 8.37 -1.38 24.70
CA LEU A 188 9.34 -2.46 24.82
C LEU A 188 9.76 -3.03 23.47
N PHE A 189 8.96 -2.82 22.42
CA PHE A 189 9.34 -3.19 21.07
C PHE A 189 10.32 -2.15 20.52
N GLY A 190 11.45 -2.63 20.00
CA GLY A 190 12.45 -1.76 19.37
C GLY A 190 11.83 -0.90 18.27
N LYS A 191 12.24 0.37 18.18
CA LYS A 191 11.78 1.24 17.09
C LYS A 191 12.44 0.79 15.79
N ASN A 192 11.63 0.57 14.75
CA ASN A 192 12.15 0.36 13.41
C ASN A 192 12.92 1.61 12.97
N ILE A 193 14.13 1.42 12.45
CA ILE A 193 14.97 2.50 11.95
C ILE A 193 14.56 2.78 10.50
N PRO A 194 14.00 3.97 10.19
CA PRO A 194 13.60 4.30 8.84
C PRO A 194 14.80 4.28 7.88
N ARG A 195 14.58 3.88 6.63
CA ARG A 195 15.60 3.90 5.56
C ARG A 195 15.05 4.54 4.30
N GLY A 196 15.92 5.13 3.50
CA GLY A 196 15.55 5.69 2.20
C GLY A 196 15.62 4.60 1.14
N LEU A 197 14.60 3.74 1.02
CA LEU A 197 14.56 2.70 -0.02
C LEU A 197 13.28 2.84 -0.86
N VAL A 198 13.47 2.79 -2.17
CA VAL A 198 12.41 2.78 -3.19
C VAL A 198 12.84 1.88 -4.33
N PHE A 199 11.88 1.18 -4.93
CA PHE A 199 12.11 0.54 -6.23
C PHE A 199 10.95 0.81 -7.19
N ALA A 200 11.22 0.60 -8.48
CA ALA A 200 10.23 0.60 -9.54
C ALA A 200 10.16 -0.79 -10.19
N LEU A 201 8.94 -1.23 -10.52
CA LEU A 201 8.67 -2.46 -11.26
C LEU A 201 8.04 -2.14 -12.61
N ASN A 202 8.29 -2.95 -13.64
CA ASN A 202 7.47 -2.95 -14.85
C ASN A 202 6.22 -3.85 -14.69
N ASP A 203 5.37 -3.93 -15.71
CA ASP A 203 4.18 -4.80 -15.73
C ASP A 203 4.48 -6.31 -15.67
N PHE A 204 5.74 -6.72 -15.84
CA PHE A 204 6.19 -8.12 -15.75
C PHE A 204 6.79 -8.47 -14.37
N GLY A 205 7.01 -7.48 -13.52
CA GLY A 205 7.61 -7.65 -12.19
C GLY A 205 9.12 -7.46 -12.15
N ASP A 206 9.75 -7.05 -13.25
CA ASP A 206 11.18 -6.75 -13.25
C ASP A 206 11.45 -5.44 -12.53
N ILE A 207 12.49 -5.43 -11.69
CA ILE A 207 12.98 -4.22 -11.04
C ILE A 207 13.68 -3.35 -12.09
N THR A 208 13.10 -2.19 -12.36
CA THR A 208 13.61 -1.22 -13.36
C THR A 208 14.37 -0.06 -12.73
N ALA A 209 14.19 0.17 -11.43
CA ALA A 209 14.98 1.10 -10.66
C ALA A 209 15.05 0.67 -9.20
N ASN A 210 16.17 0.93 -8.53
CA ASN A 210 16.36 0.72 -7.11
C ASN A 210 17.17 1.90 -6.54
N TYR A 211 16.54 2.70 -5.69
CA TYR A 211 17.15 3.85 -5.05
C TYR A 211 17.26 3.59 -3.55
N GLN A 212 18.49 3.66 -3.04
CA GLN A 212 18.80 3.46 -1.64
C GLN A 212 19.70 4.58 -1.12
N ASP A 213 19.35 5.14 0.03
CA ASP A 213 20.25 5.98 0.82
C ASP A 213 20.85 5.19 1.98
N PHE A 214 22.16 4.99 1.91
CA PHE A 214 22.96 4.37 2.96
C PHE A 214 23.69 5.38 3.86
N SER A 215 23.66 6.67 3.50
CA SER A 215 24.39 7.74 4.19
C SER A 215 23.60 8.42 5.31
N ASP A 216 22.33 8.07 5.46
CA ASP A 216 21.36 8.71 6.37
C ASP A 216 21.23 10.25 6.18
N SER A 217 21.68 10.77 5.03
CA SER A 217 21.71 12.20 4.73
C SER A 217 20.50 12.69 3.93
N SER A 218 19.70 11.76 3.38
CA SER A 218 18.53 12.04 2.53
C SER A 218 17.21 11.73 3.25
N VAL A 219 16.11 11.61 2.50
CA VAL A 219 14.81 11.21 3.04
C VAL A 219 14.79 9.71 3.34
N ALA A 220 14.39 9.37 4.56
CA ALA A 220 14.20 8.00 5.01
C ALA A 220 12.72 7.72 5.31
N GLY A 221 12.34 6.45 5.48
CA GLY A 221 10.97 6.11 5.85
C GLY A 221 9.96 6.43 4.75
N ILE A 222 10.34 6.16 3.50
CA ILE A 222 9.54 6.52 2.33
C ILE A 222 8.31 5.61 2.26
N THR A 223 7.13 6.17 2.48
CA THR A 223 5.85 5.43 2.50
C THR A 223 5.05 5.59 1.21
N ALA A 224 5.36 6.61 0.41
CA ALA A 224 4.78 6.78 -0.92
C ALA A 224 5.80 7.38 -1.88
N VAL A 225 5.64 7.02 -3.15
CA VAL A 225 6.43 7.56 -4.27
C VAL A 225 5.46 8.01 -5.33
N LEU A 226 5.68 9.19 -5.92
CA LEU A 226 4.81 9.73 -6.97
C LEU A 226 5.67 10.23 -8.13
N ASN A 227 5.33 9.80 -9.35
CA ASN A 227 5.91 10.38 -10.55
C ASN A 227 4.97 11.46 -11.10
N HIS A 228 5.45 12.70 -11.17
CA HIS A 228 4.70 13.82 -11.70
C HIS A 228 5.60 14.81 -12.45
N ALA A 229 5.19 15.18 -13.66
CA ALA A 229 5.89 16.13 -14.52
C ALA A 229 7.39 15.82 -14.69
N GLY A 230 7.73 14.53 -14.87
CA GLY A 230 9.12 14.07 -15.07
C GLY A 230 9.97 14.07 -13.79
N ASN A 231 9.37 14.22 -12.62
CA ASN A 231 10.06 14.16 -11.33
C ASN A 231 9.48 13.04 -10.48
N ILE A 232 10.32 12.51 -9.59
CA ILE A 232 9.93 11.53 -8.58
C ILE A 232 9.86 12.27 -7.24
N TYR A 233 8.71 12.19 -6.59
CA TYR A 233 8.47 12.72 -5.26
C TYR A 233 8.49 11.56 -4.27
N LEU A 234 9.35 11.68 -3.27
CA LEU A 234 9.51 10.71 -2.18
C LEU A 234 8.82 11.29 -0.95
N VAL A 235 7.80 10.61 -0.46
CA VAL A 235 7.01 11.05 0.68
C VAL A 235 7.32 10.15 1.87
N SER A 236 7.74 10.75 2.97
CA SER A 236 7.89 10.07 4.25
C SER A 236 6.87 10.60 5.26
N SER A 237 5.90 9.75 5.59
CA SER A 237 4.99 10.00 6.71
C SER A 237 5.62 9.71 8.07
N THR A 238 6.74 8.99 8.12
CA THR A 238 7.39 8.59 9.38
C THR A 238 8.26 9.72 9.95
N ILE A 239 8.92 10.49 9.10
CA ILE A 239 9.74 11.65 9.49
C ILE A 239 9.17 12.99 9.01
N GLY A 240 8.00 12.99 8.36
CA GLY A 240 7.28 14.21 7.95
C GLY A 240 8.00 15.02 6.88
N LYS A 241 8.66 14.37 5.91
CA LYS A 241 9.42 15.03 4.84
C LYS A 241 8.95 14.62 3.46
N ILE A 242 9.09 15.54 2.50
CA ILE A 242 8.93 15.28 1.07
C ILE A 242 10.24 15.66 0.38
N ALA A 243 10.80 14.75 -0.40
CA ALA A 243 11.93 15.04 -1.28
C ALA A 243 11.51 14.94 -2.74
N LYS A 244 12.22 15.67 -3.60
CA LYS A 244 12.04 15.65 -5.04
C LYS A 244 13.36 15.22 -5.67
N MET A 245 13.31 14.25 -6.56
CA MET A 245 14.45 13.84 -7.36
C MET A 245 14.08 13.79 -8.85
N LYS A 246 15.09 13.87 -9.71
CA LYS A 246 14.94 13.50 -11.12
C LYS A 246 15.20 11.99 -11.26
N PRO A 247 14.51 11.29 -12.16
CA PRO A 247 14.89 9.93 -12.50
C PRO A 247 16.33 9.93 -12.98
N ILE A 248 17.18 9.09 -12.38
CA ILE A 248 18.52 8.84 -12.87
C ILE A 248 18.39 7.58 -13.73
N ILE A 249 18.49 7.74 -15.05
CA ILE A 249 18.64 6.59 -15.95
C ILE A 249 20.13 6.28 -15.97
N GLU A 250 20.59 5.48 -15.02
CA GLU A 250 21.87 4.80 -15.15
C GLU A 250 21.60 3.47 -15.87
N GLU A 251 22.28 3.24 -17.00
CA GLU A 251 22.32 1.92 -17.62
C GLU A 251 22.87 0.94 -16.58
N ILE A 252 22.04 -0.03 -16.19
CA ILE A 252 22.49 -1.16 -15.37
C ILE A 252 23.47 -1.95 -16.23
N GLN A 253 24.77 -1.69 -16.07
CA GLN A 253 25.80 -2.55 -16.62
C GLN A 253 25.89 -3.79 -15.74
N PHE A 254 25.42 -4.92 -16.27
CA PHE A 254 25.73 -6.23 -15.69
C PHE A 254 27.23 -6.49 -15.94
N PHE A 255 27.98 -6.70 -14.86
CA PHE A 255 29.35 -7.24 -14.91
C PHE A 255 29.33 -8.72 -15.26
#